data_AF-A0A8U0IH89-F1
#
_entry.id   AF-A0A8U0IH89-F1
#
_cell.length_a   1.000
_cell.length_b   1.000
_cell.length_c   1.000
_cell.angle_alpha   90.00
_cell.angle_beta   90.00
_cell.angle_gamma   90.00
#
_symmetry.space_group_name_H-M   'P 1'
#
loop_
_entity.id
_entity.type
_entity.pdbx_description
1 polymer ?
#
loop_
_entity_poly.entity_id
_entity_poly.type
_entity_poly.pdbx_seq_one_letter_code
_entity_poly.pdbx_strand_id
1 'polypeptide(L)'
;MTSRQWATLDGTPFEGRADRFYWLWIIATTTYGVGDVVTTVTLLYFDSSVGEANVLLRAAVAEFGLAGLVGLKLGVFGVCLGLQLAAIGDTDDPVVVYGPPAILAAFGGFTTAFNLRLLLG
;
A
#
# COMPACT_ATOMS: atom_id res chain seq x y z
N MET A 1 14.82 18.02 24.66
CA MET A 1 14.42 17.50 23.34
C MET A 1 13.36 16.45 23.59
N THR A 2 12.09 16.78 23.40
CA THR A 2 10.98 15.83 23.54
C THR A 2 11.08 14.86 22.37
N SER A 3 11.59 13.64 22.61
CA SER A 3 11.54 12.56 21.64
C SER A 3 10.08 12.40 21.24
N ARG A 4 9.79 12.58 19.95
CA ARG A 4 8.45 12.37 19.41
C ARG A 4 8.17 10.87 19.49
N GLN A 5 7.69 10.39 20.64
CA GLN A 5 7.35 8.99 20.90
C GLN A 5 6.42 8.40 19.84
N TRP A 6 5.66 9.24 19.12
CA TRP A 6 4.78 8.83 18.02
C TRP A 6 5.50 8.41 16.73
N ALA A 7 6.78 8.71 16.56
CA ALA A 7 7.52 8.45 15.32
C ALA A 7 8.49 7.25 15.38
N THR A 8 8.62 6.65 16.56
CA THR A 8 9.57 5.56 16.81
C THR A 8 8.89 4.48 17.65
N LEU A 9 9.41 3.26 17.53
CA LEU A 9 9.00 2.15 18.38
C LEU A 9 9.72 2.15 19.74
N ASP A 10 10.64 3.09 19.96
CA ASP A 10 11.39 3.22 21.21
C ASP A 10 10.45 3.46 22.40
N GLY A 11 10.58 2.64 23.44
CA GLY A 11 9.72 2.70 24.63
C GLY A 11 8.35 2.04 24.44
N THR A 12 8.09 1.38 23.31
CA THR A 12 6.89 0.54 23.09
C THR A 12 7.20 -0.95 23.31
N PRO A 13 6.20 -1.82 23.52
CA PRO A 13 6.41 -3.29 23.56
C PRO A 13 6.98 -3.90 22.26
N PHE A 14 7.12 -3.10 21.20
CA PHE A 14 7.58 -3.52 19.88
C PHE A 14 8.98 -3.03 19.53
N GLU A 15 9.68 -2.32 20.44
CA GLU A 15 11.04 -1.80 20.22
C GLU A 15 12.01 -2.88 19.71
N GLY A 16 12.01 -4.07 20.32
CA GLY A 16 12.83 -5.22 19.90
C GLY A 16 12.42 -5.88 18.58
N ARG A 17 11.38 -5.37 17.90
CA ARG A 17 10.84 -5.86 16.61
C ARG A 17 10.72 -4.74 15.57
N ALA A 18 11.47 -3.67 15.74
CA ALA A 18 11.41 -2.51 14.85
C ALA A 18 11.80 -2.84 13.40
N ASP A 19 12.75 -3.76 13.22
CA ASP A 19 13.14 -4.32 11.93
C ASP A 19 11.93 -4.86 11.14
N ARG A 20 11.09 -5.68 11.77
CA ARG A 20 9.90 -6.28 11.14
C ARG A 20 8.88 -5.23 10.75
N PHE A 21 8.70 -4.23 11.62
CA PHE A 21 7.79 -3.11 11.35
C PHE A 21 8.23 -2.32 10.11
N TYR A 22 9.51 -1.94 10.04
CA TYR A 22 10.02 -1.20 8.90
C TYR A 22 10.01 -2.03 7.61
N TRP A 23 10.36 -3.32 7.68
CA TRP A 23 10.28 -4.20 6.52
C TRP A 23 8.86 -4.34 5.97
N LEU A 24 7.85 -4.44 6.84
CA LEU A 24 6.45 -4.47 6.40
C LEU A 24 6.06 -3.18 5.64
N TRP A 25 6.48 -2.01 6.13
CA TRP A 25 6.25 -0.76 5.43
C TRP A 25 7.03 -0.63 4.12
N ILE A 26 8.26 -1.14 4.06
CA ILE A 26 9.06 -1.20 2.83
C ILE A 26 8.35 -2.09 1.80
N ILE A 27 7.90 -3.27 2.20
CA ILE A 27 7.17 -4.20 1.32
C ILE A 27 5.86 -3.55 0.87
N ALA A 28 5.07 -2.98 1.79
CA ALA A 28 3.83 -2.28 1.45
C ALA A 28 4.05 -1.14 0.45
N THR A 29 5.07 -0.32 0.67
CA THR A 29 5.42 0.78 -0.25
C THR A 29 5.85 0.24 -1.61
N THR A 30 6.63 -0.83 -1.62
CA THR A 30 7.15 -1.43 -2.86
C THR A 30 6.04 -2.10 -3.67
N THR A 31 5.14 -2.85 -3.02
CA THR A 31 4.09 -3.58 -3.70
C THR A 31 2.85 -2.72 -3.95
N TYR A 32 2.22 -2.18 -2.91
CA TYR A 32 0.98 -1.41 -3.04
C TYR A 32 1.21 0.01 -3.58
N GLY A 33 2.31 0.63 -3.18
CA GLY A 33 2.67 1.96 -3.67
C GLY A 33 3.23 1.89 -5.09
N VAL A 34 4.46 1.39 -5.25
CA VAL A 34 5.19 1.45 -6.52
C VAL A 34 4.70 0.41 -7.50
N GLY A 35 4.74 -0.88 -7.14
CA GLY A 35 4.46 -1.99 -8.04
C GLY A 35 3.06 -1.90 -8.64
N ASP A 36 2.06 -1.77 -7.80
CA ASP A 36 0.65 -1.74 -8.20
C ASP A 36 0.35 -0.50 -9.07
N VAL A 37 0.84 0.69 -8.69
CA VAL A 37 0.68 1.90 -9.51
C VAL A 37 1.36 1.74 -10.87
N VAL A 38 2.64 1.39 -10.89
CA VAL A 38 3.41 1.29 -12.14
C VAL A 38 2.80 0.25 -13.06
N THR A 39 2.52 -0.96 -12.55
CA THR A 39 1.97 -2.04 -13.37
C THR A 39 0.56 -1.73 -13.88
N THR A 40 -0.28 -1.06 -13.07
CA THR A 40 -1.61 -0.62 -13.51
C THR A 40 -1.50 0.45 -14.60
N VAL A 41 -0.60 1.43 -14.44
CA VAL A 41 -0.34 2.46 -15.47
C VAL A 41 0.19 1.81 -16.74
N THR A 42 1.12 0.86 -16.64
CA THR A 42 1.67 0.14 -17.80
C THR A 42 0.58 -0.59 -18.57
N LEU A 43 -0.30 -1.33 -17.88
CA LEU A 43 -1.44 -2.00 -18.53
C LEU A 43 -2.35 -1.00 -19.27
N LEU A 44 -2.64 0.14 -18.65
CA LEU A 44 -3.50 1.16 -19.24
C LEU A 44 -2.91 1.81 -20.51
N TYR A 45 -1.58 1.97 -20.59
CA TYR A 45 -0.94 2.64 -21.72
C TYR A 45 -0.48 1.69 -22.84
N PHE A 46 -0.05 0.47 -22.50
CA PHE A 46 0.67 -0.40 -23.44
C PHE A 46 -0.13 -1.59 -23.92
N ASP A 47 -1.24 -1.94 -23.27
CA ASP A 47 -1.99 -3.13 -23.61
C ASP A 47 -3.41 -2.79 -24.11
N SER A 48 -3.58 -2.83 -25.44
CA SER A 48 -4.88 -2.70 -26.09
C SER A 48 -5.76 -3.96 -25.94
N SER A 49 -5.19 -5.11 -25.56
CA SER A 49 -5.91 -6.38 -25.36
C SER A 49 -6.59 -6.47 -23.99
N VAL A 50 -6.12 -5.72 -22.99
CA VAL A 50 -6.79 -5.55 -21.69
C VAL A 50 -8.06 -4.69 -21.82
N GLY A 51 -8.22 -4.00 -22.95
CA GLY A 51 -9.40 -3.20 -23.29
C GLY A 51 -10.73 -3.97 -23.26
N GLU A 52 -10.71 -5.30 -23.43
CA GLU A 52 -11.90 -6.16 -23.28
C GLU A 52 -12.05 -6.75 -21.86
N ALA A 53 -10.96 -7.00 -21.15
CA ALA A 53 -10.98 -7.77 -19.90
C ALA A 53 -11.29 -6.95 -18.63
N ASN A 54 -11.10 -5.62 -18.64
CA ASN A 54 -11.20 -4.84 -17.40
C ASN A 54 -12.13 -3.63 -17.52
N VAL A 55 -13.42 -3.90 -17.74
CA VAL A 55 -14.51 -2.90 -17.75
C VAL A 55 -14.49 -2.03 -16.49
N LEU A 56 -14.23 -2.64 -15.33
CA LEU A 56 -14.16 -1.95 -14.04
C LEU A 56 -13.00 -0.96 -13.98
N LEU A 57 -11.80 -1.36 -14.39
CA LEU A 57 -10.64 -0.46 -14.43
C LEU A 57 -10.85 0.67 -15.43
N ARG A 58 -11.43 0.39 -16.62
CA ARG A 58 -11.76 1.42 -17.60
C ARG A 58 -12.80 2.41 -17.07
N ALA A 59 -13.84 1.94 -16.39
CA ALA A 59 -14.85 2.80 -15.78
C ALA A 59 -14.24 3.69 -14.70
N ALA A 60 -13.39 3.13 -13.84
CA ALA A 60 -12.69 3.89 -12.80
C ALA A 60 -11.76 4.96 -13.40
N VAL A 61 -11.00 4.63 -14.45
CA VAL A 61 -10.13 5.60 -15.14
C VAL A 61 -10.93 6.64 -15.92
N ALA A 62 -12.06 6.26 -16.52
CA ALA A 62 -12.93 7.21 -17.22
C ALA A 62 -13.53 8.25 -16.25
N GLU A 63 -13.87 7.83 -15.04
CA GLU A 63 -14.47 8.69 -14.01
C GLU A 63 -13.42 9.53 -13.25
N PHE A 64 -12.29 8.93 -12.87
CA PHE A 64 -11.33 9.55 -11.95
C PHE A 64 -9.98 9.91 -12.60
N GLY A 65 -9.71 9.42 -13.81
CA GLY A 65 -8.39 9.51 -14.45
C GLY A 65 -7.29 8.74 -13.71
N LEU A 66 -6.11 8.70 -14.32
CA LEU A 66 -4.91 8.14 -13.69
C LEU A 66 -4.53 8.86 -12.39
N ALA A 67 -4.67 10.19 -12.38
CA ALA A 67 -4.38 11.00 -11.20
C ALA A 67 -5.32 10.65 -10.02
N GLY A 68 -6.61 10.41 -10.29
CA GLY A 68 -7.56 10.01 -9.25
C GLY A 68 -7.30 8.60 -8.73
N LEU A 69 -6.89 7.66 -9.59
CA LEU A 69 -6.49 6.31 -9.18
C LEU A 69 -5.27 6.35 -8.24
N VAL A 70 -4.23 7.09 -8.62
CA VAL A 70 -3.03 7.28 -7.80
C VAL A 70 -3.39 8.01 -6.50
N GLY A 71 -4.19 9.05 -6.58
CA GLY A 71 -4.67 9.81 -5.42
C GLY A 71 -5.44 8.94 -4.43
N LEU A 72 -6.33 8.06 -4.90
CA LEU A 72 -7.06 7.11 -4.06
C LEU A 72 -6.11 6.15 -3.35
N LYS A 73 -5.13 5.58 -4.07
CA LYS A 73 -4.12 4.69 -3.46
C LYS A 73 -3.29 5.41 -2.39
N LEU A 74 -2.82 6.62 -2.69
CA LEU A 74 -2.10 7.45 -1.71
C LEU A 74 -2.98 7.81 -0.51
N GLY A 75 -4.27 8.06 -0.73
CA GLY A 75 -5.25 8.28 0.33
C GLY A 75 -5.38 7.08 1.26
N VAL A 76 -5.57 5.88 0.71
CA VAL A 76 -5.62 4.63 1.49
C VAL A 76 -4.31 4.41 2.24
N PHE A 77 -3.17 4.58 1.57
CA PHE A 77 -1.86 4.44 2.20
C PHE A 77 -1.69 5.43 3.36
N GLY A 78 -2.07 6.69 3.16
CA GLY A 78 -2.04 7.74 4.16
C GLY A 78 -2.97 7.48 5.34
N VAL A 79 -4.18 6.94 5.11
CA VAL A 79 -5.10 6.53 6.17
C VAL A 79 -4.49 5.40 6.99
N CYS A 80 -3.96 4.36 6.36
CA CYS A 80 -3.28 3.27 7.07
C CYS A 80 -2.12 3.78 7.90
N LEU A 81 -1.30 4.68 7.35
CA LEU A 81 -0.18 5.28 8.05
C LEU A 81 -0.63 6.18 9.22
N GLY A 82 -1.70 6.97 9.03
CA GLY A 82 -2.29 7.79 10.09
C GLY A 82 -2.87 6.97 11.22
N LEU A 83 -3.62 5.91 10.91
CA LEU A 83 -4.13 4.95 11.90
C LEU A 83 -2.99 4.28 12.66
N GLN A 84 -1.91 3.94 11.96
CA GLN A 84 -0.71 3.36 12.57
C GLN A 84 -0.09 4.31 13.59
N LEU A 85 0.17 5.56 13.18
CA LEU A 85 0.78 6.58 14.04
C LEU A 85 -0.10 6.91 15.25
N ALA A 86 -1.43 6.89 15.08
CA ALA A 86 -2.37 7.13 16.17
C ALA A 86 -2.39 5.99 17.20
N ALA A 87 -2.11 4.75 16.78
CA ALA A 87 -2.24 3.58 17.65
C ALA A 87 -0.92 3.16 18.32
N ILE A 88 0.24 3.47 17.72
CA ILE A 88 1.53 2.84 18.07
C ILE A 88 2.00 3.09 19.51
N GLY A 89 1.57 4.19 20.13
CA GLY A 89 1.91 4.54 21.51
C GLY A 89 0.91 4.06 22.57
N ASP A 90 -0.29 3.66 22.16
CA ASP A 90 -1.43 3.41 23.04
C ASP A 90 -1.94 1.95 22.97
N THR A 91 -1.18 1.05 22.34
CA THR A 91 -1.59 -0.35 22.17
C THR A 91 -0.45 -1.34 22.31
N ASP A 92 -0.78 -2.49 22.92
CA ASP A 92 0.09 -3.67 22.98
C ASP A 92 -0.34 -4.74 21.94
N ASP A 93 -1.38 -4.47 21.14
CA ASP A 93 -1.93 -5.42 20.17
C ASP A 93 -1.10 -5.47 18.87
N PRO A 94 -0.43 -6.60 18.56
CA PRO A 94 0.35 -6.74 17.33
C PRO A 94 -0.49 -6.60 16.06
N VAL A 95 -1.78 -6.95 16.09
CA VAL A 95 -2.66 -6.85 14.91
C VAL A 95 -2.88 -5.38 14.56
N VAL A 96 -3.02 -4.52 15.56
CA VAL A 96 -3.16 -3.08 15.34
C VAL A 96 -1.85 -2.48 14.83
N VAL A 97 -0.70 -2.96 15.32
CA VAL A 97 0.63 -2.43 14.94
C VAL A 97 1.13 -2.93 13.58
N TYR A 98 0.85 -4.18 13.21
CA TYR A 98 1.34 -4.76 11.96
C TYR A 98 0.26 -4.91 10.89
N GLY A 99 -1.02 -4.84 11.26
CA GLY A 99 -2.16 -5.04 10.37
C GLY A 99 -2.18 -4.08 9.18
N PRO A 100 -2.09 -2.76 9.38
CA PRO A 100 -2.14 -1.81 8.27
C PRO A 100 -1.09 -2.07 7.17
N PRO A 101 0.23 -2.14 7.46
CA PRO A 101 1.22 -2.43 6.43
C PRO A 101 1.13 -3.86 5.90
N ALA A 102 0.72 -4.84 6.70
CA ALA A 102 0.53 -6.22 6.23
C ALA A 102 -0.61 -6.32 5.20
N ILE A 103 -1.75 -5.66 5.46
CA ILE A 103 -2.88 -5.62 4.52
C ILE A 103 -2.47 -4.92 3.24
N LEU A 104 -1.81 -3.77 3.33
CA LEU A 104 -1.30 -3.07 2.15
C LEU A 104 -0.33 -3.94 1.36
N ALA A 105 0.66 -4.55 2.02
CA ALA A 105 1.63 -5.44 1.39
C ALA A 105 0.96 -6.61 0.66
N ALA A 106 -0.04 -7.25 1.29
CA ALA A 106 -0.76 -8.37 0.71
C ALA A 106 -1.59 -7.95 -0.51
N PHE A 107 -2.39 -6.90 -0.40
CA PHE A 107 -3.20 -6.39 -1.51
C PHE A 107 -2.32 -5.91 -2.66
N GLY A 108 -1.31 -5.09 -2.36
CA GLY A 108 -0.36 -4.60 -3.35
C GLY A 108 0.44 -5.70 -4.02
N GLY A 109 0.83 -6.74 -3.27
CA GLY A 109 1.55 -7.88 -3.81
C GLY A 109 0.68 -8.67 -4.77
N PHE A 110 -0.56 -8.94 -4.38
CA PHE A 110 -1.55 -9.61 -5.21
C PHE A 110 -1.82 -8.84 -6.51
N THR A 111 -2.14 -7.55 -6.42
CA THR A 111 -2.45 -6.71 -7.59
C THR A 111 -1.25 -6.55 -8.50
N THR A 112 -0.06 -6.31 -7.95
CA THR A 112 1.18 -6.23 -8.73
C THR A 112 1.44 -7.54 -9.48
N ALA A 113 1.36 -8.68 -8.80
CA ALA A 113 1.59 -9.99 -9.42
C ALA A 113 0.53 -10.30 -10.49
N PHE A 114 -0.74 -9.97 -10.23
CA PHE A 114 -1.82 -10.12 -11.19
C PHE A 114 -1.58 -9.25 -12.43
N ASN A 115 -1.22 -7.99 -12.24
CA ASN A 115 -0.92 -7.08 -13.34
C ASN A 115 0.31 -7.52 -14.15
N LEU A 116 1.37 -7.99 -13.48
CA LEU A 116 2.54 -8.55 -14.15
C LEU A 116 2.19 -9.79 -14.97
N ARG A 117 1.33 -10.68 -14.43
CA ARG A 117 0.84 -11.83 -15.19
C ARG A 117 0.12 -11.37 -16.45
N LEU A 118 -0.79 -10.39 -16.35
CA LEU A 118 -1.48 -9.85 -17.52
C LEU A 118 -0.51 -9.25 -18.54
N LEU A 119 0.53 -8.54 -18.09
CA LEU A 119 1.55 -7.95 -18.97
C LEU A 119 2.42 -9.00 -19.68
N LEU A 120 2.59 -10.19 -19.09
CA LEU A 120 3.47 -11.24 -19.59
C LEU A 120 2.74 -12.35 -20.36
N GLY A 121 1.41 -12.48 -20.20
CA GLY A 121 0.56 -13.52 -20.80
C GLY A 121 0.26 -14.69 -19.85
#